data_AF-A0A352AKT4-F1
#
_entry.id   AF-A0A352AKT4-F1
#
_cell.length_a   1.000
_cell.length_b   1.000
_cell.length_c   1.000
_cell.angle_alpha   90.00
_cell.angle_beta   90.00
_cell.angle_gamma   90.00
#
_symmetry.space_group_name_H-M   'P 1'
#
loop_
_entity.id
_entity.type
_entity.pdbx_description
1 polymer ?
#
loop_
_entity_poly.entity_id
_entity_poly.type
_entity_poly.pdbx_seq_one_letter_code
_entity_poly.pdbx_strand_id
1 'polypeptide(L)'
;MYEQVKKPTSSWSPQIQQKSSKFRSQPFKGEHPQEQRQESKEVPAYKPLPVDWMTDNPIMRMLDTTPPQEELEGQDNAQLTARSEKIQHQGELASPIDWVANHPLMRSLEVTPPQFQPTTSVQRGAELGIIQPLSNECQGNTIQRDIENETYNDINPTNITAAKLFFQAYNEAVQKAYTYATTVPSLGVYENLNGYTQLWVKKWNEHLSGGRPNLMAATFGYVIESLVSEPTSEFCPKLSGGYSVDVQVTSGGTRPDLVLRLTKGTAHIAWLDLTASASADHIYLKDDWPSKVGNFAEVTYPSLDPAILAFMKQNKDNKGAISEEEFKLKLAKAKEEYQVQKKQWLKIGRQFLYSNLVNEVTARDKITKKTRKVPKELQRLNPAIPREFIRKQLDKYFDTEEPIQEKMVPSILKAMGVNPTTWGYTTGYNVSEKAGEAWLIDNPVTLDDD
;
A
#
# COMPACT_ATOMS: atom_id res chain seq x y z
N MET A 1 -7.78 -54.08 31.97
CA MET A 1 -9.20 -53.70 31.92
C MET A 1 -9.27 -52.23 32.24
N TYR A 2 -9.68 -51.39 31.28
CA TYR A 2 -9.77 -49.94 31.49
C TYR A 2 -11.24 -49.53 31.47
N GLU A 3 -11.67 -48.81 32.52
CA GLU A 3 -13.00 -48.25 32.68
C GLU A 3 -13.22 -47.05 31.74
N GLN A 4 -14.31 -47.10 30.98
CA GLN A 4 -14.81 -45.96 30.20
C GLN A 4 -15.51 -44.96 31.14
N VAL A 5 -14.92 -43.76 31.27
CA VAL A 5 -15.59 -42.62 31.91
C VAL A 5 -16.54 -41.97 30.90
N LYS A 6 -17.85 -41.99 31.18
CA LYS A 6 -18.88 -41.31 30.39
C LYS A 6 -18.80 -39.79 30.60
N LYS A 7 -18.70 -39.03 29.50
CA LYS A 7 -18.88 -37.57 29.51
C LYS A 7 -20.37 -37.21 29.61
N PRO A 8 -20.74 -36.13 30.33
CA PRO A 8 -22.11 -35.65 30.37
C PRO A 8 -22.46 -34.91 29.06
N THR A 9 -23.63 -35.23 28.51
CA THR A 9 -24.24 -34.54 27.37
C THR A 9 -24.91 -33.24 27.84
N SER A 10 -24.34 -32.08 27.50
CA SER A 10 -25.02 -30.79 27.67
C SER A 10 -25.84 -30.45 26.42
N SER A 11 -27.16 -30.63 26.50
CA SER A 11 -28.09 -30.05 25.54
C SER A 11 -28.40 -28.61 25.96
N TRP A 12 -27.79 -27.64 25.29
CA TRP A 12 -28.19 -26.24 25.37
C TRP A 12 -28.93 -25.88 24.08
N SER A 13 -30.23 -25.62 24.18
CA SER A 13 -31.06 -25.12 23.08
C SER A 13 -31.54 -23.71 23.44
N PRO A 14 -31.17 -22.68 22.68
CA PRO A 14 -31.60 -21.32 22.99
C PRO A 14 -33.08 -21.12 22.62
N GLN A 15 -33.88 -20.69 23.60
CA GLN A 15 -35.24 -20.18 23.37
C GLN A 15 -35.18 -18.81 22.70
N ILE A 16 -35.63 -18.72 21.46
CA ILE A 16 -35.85 -17.47 20.74
C ILE A 16 -37.14 -16.83 21.26
N GLN A 17 -37.04 -15.76 22.05
CA GLN A 17 -38.18 -14.90 22.38
C GLN A 17 -38.47 -13.96 21.20
N GLN A 18 -39.55 -14.25 20.45
CA GLN A 18 -40.08 -13.33 19.47
C GLN A 18 -40.72 -12.12 20.17
N LYS A 19 -40.10 -10.94 20.05
CA LYS A 19 -40.72 -9.67 20.42
C LYS A 19 -41.63 -9.21 19.28
N SER A 20 -42.94 -9.20 19.52
CA SER A 20 -43.93 -8.63 18.62
C SER A 20 -43.79 -7.10 18.55
N SER A 21 -43.37 -6.58 17.40
CA SER A 21 -43.35 -5.15 17.10
C SER A 21 -44.78 -4.65 16.86
N LYS A 22 -45.25 -3.73 17.71
CA LYS A 22 -46.48 -2.95 17.50
C LYS A 22 -46.11 -1.63 16.82
N PHE A 23 -45.91 -1.65 15.50
CA PHE A 23 -45.98 -0.44 14.69
C PHE A 23 -47.28 -0.46 13.89
N ARG A 24 -48.21 0.41 14.31
CA ARG A 24 -49.49 0.69 13.67
C ARG A 24 -49.22 1.76 12.62
N SER A 25 -49.37 1.45 11.34
CA SER A 25 -49.40 2.45 10.27
C SER A 25 -50.74 3.21 10.31
N GLN A 26 -50.68 4.53 10.25
CA GLN A 26 -51.86 5.37 10.06
C GLN A 26 -52.27 5.38 8.58
N PRO A 27 -53.57 5.41 8.26
CA PRO A 27 -54.05 5.49 6.88
C PRO A 27 -53.99 6.93 6.37
N PHE A 28 -53.27 7.13 5.28
CA PHE A 28 -53.38 8.33 4.45
C PHE A 28 -54.70 8.27 3.66
N LYS A 29 -55.59 9.23 3.90
CA LYS A 29 -56.66 9.63 2.97
C LYS A 29 -56.08 10.70 2.05
N GLY A 30 -56.10 10.44 0.75
CA GLY A 30 -55.77 11.40 -0.30
C GLY A 30 -56.63 11.12 -1.53
N GLU A 31 -57.26 12.17 -2.02
CA GLU A 31 -58.43 12.17 -2.90
C GLU A 31 -58.10 11.81 -4.36
N HIS A 32 -59.05 11.15 -5.02
CA HIS A 32 -59.09 10.95 -6.47
C HIS A 32 -59.45 12.25 -7.19
N PRO A 33 -58.83 12.51 -8.35
CA PRO A 33 -59.55 13.12 -9.47
C PRO A 33 -59.50 12.26 -10.74
N GLN A 34 -60.71 12.06 -11.26
CA GLN A 34 -61.18 11.88 -12.64
C GLN A 34 -60.24 11.41 -13.77
N GLU A 35 -60.75 10.35 -14.41
CA GLU A 35 -60.42 9.81 -15.72
C GLU A 35 -60.44 10.86 -16.84
N GLN A 36 -59.38 10.89 -17.65
CA GLN A 36 -59.45 11.22 -19.07
C GLN A 36 -58.80 10.11 -19.87
N ARG A 37 -59.61 9.44 -20.70
CA ARG A 37 -59.18 8.52 -21.74
C ARG A 37 -58.33 9.28 -22.75
N GLN A 38 -57.07 8.87 -22.90
CA GLN A 38 -56.25 9.15 -24.08
C GLN A 38 -55.67 7.85 -24.63
N GLU A 39 -55.66 7.77 -25.94
CA GLU A 39 -55.29 6.64 -26.78
C GLU A 39 -53.85 6.17 -26.54
N SER A 40 -53.69 4.86 -26.41
CA SER A 40 -52.40 4.18 -26.24
C SER A 40 -51.56 4.24 -27.53
N LYS A 41 -50.52 5.07 -27.54
CA LYS A 41 -49.34 4.87 -28.40
C LYS A 41 -48.39 3.90 -27.71
N GLU A 42 -48.02 2.83 -28.40
CA GLU A 42 -46.98 1.88 -27.98
C GLU A 42 -45.69 2.64 -27.66
N VAL A 43 -45.25 2.52 -26.41
CA VAL A 43 -43.95 3.00 -25.93
C VAL A 43 -43.02 1.78 -25.93
N PRO A 44 -41.79 1.88 -26.49
CA PRO A 44 -40.86 0.76 -26.51
C PRO A 44 -40.54 0.29 -25.09
N ALA A 45 -40.54 -1.03 -24.90
CA ALA A 45 -40.22 -1.68 -23.64
C ALA A 45 -38.81 -1.28 -23.16
N TYR A 46 -38.76 -0.49 -22.09
CA TYR A 46 -37.52 -0.26 -21.35
C TYR A 46 -37.14 -1.57 -20.64
N LYS A 47 -36.01 -2.15 -21.03
CA LYS A 47 -35.33 -3.13 -20.18
C LYS A 47 -34.78 -2.37 -18.96
N PRO A 48 -35.08 -2.80 -17.72
CA PRO A 48 -34.41 -2.24 -16.56
C PRO A 48 -32.90 -2.44 -16.71
N LEU A 49 -32.14 -1.37 -16.49
CA LEU A 49 -30.69 -1.45 -16.35
C LEU A 49 -30.36 -2.38 -15.17
N PRO A 50 -29.26 -3.15 -15.25
CA PRO A 50 -28.84 -4.01 -14.16
C PRO A 50 -28.66 -3.21 -12.88
N VAL A 51 -29.11 -3.84 -11.79
CA VAL A 51 -29.19 -3.36 -10.41
C VAL A 51 -27.90 -2.65 -9.98
N ASP A 52 -28.07 -1.57 -9.23
CA ASP A 52 -27.06 -0.79 -8.55
C ASP A 52 -26.02 -1.69 -7.84
N TRP A 53 -24.85 -1.86 -8.47
CA TRP A 53 -23.76 -2.71 -7.98
C TRP A 53 -23.22 -2.25 -6.61
N MET A 54 -23.49 -1.00 -6.19
CA MET A 54 -23.14 -0.54 -4.84
C MET A 54 -23.94 -1.26 -3.77
N THR A 55 -25.17 -1.69 -4.08
CA THR A 55 -26.04 -2.33 -3.08
C THR A 55 -25.78 -3.83 -2.93
N ASP A 56 -25.39 -4.55 -3.98
CA ASP A 56 -25.24 -6.02 -3.93
C ASP A 56 -23.80 -6.55 -3.79
N ASN A 57 -22.80 -5.69 -3.56
CA ASN A 57 -21.46 -6.13 -3.24
C ASN A 57 -21.29 -6.36 -1.72
N PRO A 58 -21.23 -7.62 -1.23
CA PRO A 58 -21.10 -7.92 0.20
C PRO A 58 -19.79 -7.40 0.82
N ILE A 59 -18.74 -7.15 0.02
CA ILE A 59 -17.46 -6.62 0.48
C ILE A 59 -17.59 -5.13 0.84
N MET A 60 -18.33 -4.35 0.03
CA MET A 60 -18.57 -2.93 0.32
C MET A 60 -19.40 -2.73 1.60
N ARG A 61 -20.36 -3.61 1.87
CA ARG A 61 -21.12 -3.58 3.14
C ARG A 61 -20.28 -3.92 4.36
N MET A 62 -19.24 -4.74 4.21
CA MET A 62 -18.30 -5.02 5.31
C MET A 62 -17.34 -3.86 5.55
N LEU A 63 -16.87 -3.17 4.51
CA LEU A 63 -15.97 -2.02 4.67
C LEU A 63 -16.62 -0.82 5.41
N ASP A 64 -17.93 -0.63 5.27
CA ASP A 64 -18.65 0.47 5.95
C ASP A 64 -19.13 0.15 7.38
N THR A 65 -19.14 -1.13 7.80
CA THR A 65 -19.69 -1.54 9.11
C THR A 65 -18.69 -2.20 10.05
N THR A 66 -17.43 -2.37 9.63
CA THR A 66 -16.39 -2.91 10.51
C THR A 66 -15.84 -1.78 11.39
N PRO A 67 -15.85 -1.90 12.73
CA PRO A 67 -15.01 -1.05 13.58
C PRO A 67 -13.57 -1.13 13.07
N PRO A 68 -12.75 -0.07 13.11
CA PRO A 68 -11.42 -0.08 12.51
C PRO A 68 -10.61 -1.27 13.05
N GLN A 69 -10.54 -2.34 12.25
CA GLN A 69 -9.73 -3.49 12.54
C GLN A 69 -8.36 -3.12 12.01
N GLU A 70 -7.49 -2.80 12.96
CA GLU A 70 -6.09 -2.45 12.79
C GLU A 70 -5.42 -3.39 11.79
N GLU A 71 -4.88 -2.82 10.71
CA GLU A 71 -3.92 -3.51 9.86
C GLU A 71 -2.68 -3.81 10.71
N LEU A 72 -2.53 -5.09 11.05
CA LEU A 72 -1.27 -5.70 11.47
C LEU A 72 -0.33 -5.77 10.26
N GLU A 73 0.11 -4.61 9.76
CA GLU A 73 1.32 -4.54 8.95
C GLU A 73 2.52 -4.71 9.88
N GLY A 74 3.20 -5.85 9.79
CA GLY A 74 4.57 -6.04 10.26
C GLY A 74 4.80 -5.86 11.77
N GLN A 75 4.37 -6.82 12.59
CA GLN A 75 4.95 -6.98 13.93
C GLN A 75 6.36 -7.57 13.80
N ASP A 76 7.37 -6.72 13.97
CA ASP A 76 8.72 -7.14 14.31
C ASP A 76 8.70 -7.95 15.62
N ASN A 77 9.12 -9.20 15.54
CA ASN A 77 9.34 -10.09 16.66
C ASN A 77 10.42 -9.52 17.59
N ALA A 78 10.01 -8.86 18.67
CA ALA A 78 10.87 -8.55 19.80
C ALA A 78 10.40 -9.30 21.05
N GLN A 79 11.33 -10.08 21.60
CA GLN A 79 11.38 -10.72 22.93
C GLN A 79 10.91 -12.19 23.06
N LEU A 80 11.89 -13.09 23.08
CA LEU A 80 12.07 -14.02 24.20
C LEU A 80 13.54 -14.04 24.65
N THR A 81 13.73 -13.70 25.92
CA THR A 81 14.98 -13.68 26.68
C THR A 81 15.35 -15.06 27.24
N ALA A 82 16.66 -15.34 27.27
CA ALA A 82 17.46 -15.74 28.45
C ALA A 82 18.24 -17.07 28.40
N ARG A 83 19.51 -16.94 28.86
CA ARG A 83 20.45 -17.88 29.50
C ARG A 83 21.28 -18.85 28.66
N SER A 84 22.59 -18.56 28.63
CA SER A 84 23.73 -19.38 29.12
C SER A 84 25.00 -18.75 28.55
N GLU A 85 26.21 -18.80 29.11
CA GLU A 85 26.79 -19.19 30.39
C GLU A 85 28.18 -18.53 30.39
N LYS A 86 28.76 -18.34 31.57
CA LYS A 86 30.12 -17.80 31.76
C LYS A 86 31.16 -18.71 31.11
N ILE A 87 32.05 -18.16 30.29
CA ILE A 87 33.43 -18.67 30.19
C ILE A 87 34.40 -17.49 30.30
N GLN A 88 35.35 -17.69 31.18
CA GLN A 88 36.40 -16.83 31.69
C GLN A 88 37.65 -17.09 30.85
N HIS A 89 38.32 -16.07 30.30
CA HIS A 89 39.75 -16.16 30.01
C HIS A 89 40.43 -14.78 30.10
N GLN A 90 41.56 -14.81 30.79
CA GLN A 90 42.49 -13.74 31.15
C GLN A 90 43.38 -13.32 29.98
N GLY A 91 44.07 -12.19 30.14
CA GLY A 91 45.33 -11.84 29.48
C GLY A 91 45.24 -10.50 28.75
N GLU A 92 45.45 -9.37 29.44
CA GLU A 92 46.74 -8.69 29.67
C GLU A 92 47.18 -7.74 28.53
N LEU A 93 47.27 -6.46 28.92
CA LEU A 93 48.34 -5.49 28.63
C LEU A 93 48.68 -5.14 27.17
N ALA A 94 48.37 -3.90 26.77
CA ALA A 94 49.35 -2.80 26.70
C ALA A 94 48.75 -1.55 26.03
N SER A 95 49.06 -0.39 26.59
CA SER A 95 48.68 0.95 26.13
C SER A 95 49.71 1.54 25.12
N PRO A 96 49.73 2.85 24.82
CA PRO A 96 49.22 3.43 23.57
C PRO A 96 50.29 4.21 22.77
N ILE A 97 50.07 4.50 21.49
CA ILE A 97 50.87 5.49 20.74
C ILE A 97 49.98 6.33 19.82
N ASP A 98 50.05 7.65 20.03
CA ASP A 98 49.59 8.76 19.19
C ASP A 98 50.34 8.83 17.83
N TRP A 99 49.73 9.53 16.87
CA TRP A 99 50.30 10.59 16.00
C TRP A 99 49.75 10.57 14.56
N VAL A 100 49.00 11.63 14.27
CA VAL A 100 49.17 12.58 13.14
C VAL A 100 48.82 12.19 11.70
N ALA A 101 47.89 13.01 11.18
CA ALA A 101 47.70 13.61 9.84
C ALA A 101 48.46 13.03 8.62
N ASN A 102 47.71 12.87 7.52
CA ASN A 102 47.93 13.65 6.27
C ASN A 102 46.89 13.31 5.19
N HIS A 103 46.23 14.34 4.66
CA HIS A 103 45.68 14.36 3.30
C HIS A 103 46.83 14.34 2.28
N PRO A 104 46.62 13.87 1.02
CA PRO A 104 46.45 14.85 -0.05
C PRO A 104 45.64 14.43 -1.30
N LEU A 105 45.05 15.47 -1.92
CA LEU A 105 45.03 15.84 -3.34
C LEU A 105 44.34 14.98 -4.43
N MET A 106 43.26 15.60 -4.91
CA MET A 106 42.72 15.68 -6.28
C MET A 106 43.74 15.51 -7.43
N ARG A 107 43.33 14.74 -8.44
CA ARG A 107 43.79 14.91 -9.83
C ARG A 107 42.61 14.80 -10.79
N SER A 108 42.31 15.90 -11.46
CA SER A 108 41.49 15.99 -12.66
C SER A 108 42.24 15.40 -13.85
N LEU A 109 41.55 14.67 -14.73
CA LEU A 109 42.02 14.40 -16.09
C LEU A 109 40.90 14.78 -17.08
N GLU A 110 41.30 15.60 -18.04
CA GLU A 110 40.50 16.15 -19.12
C GLU A 110 40.17 15.13 -20.20
N VAL A 111 39.15 15.52 -20.96
CA VAL A 111 38.45 14.86 -22.06
C VAL A 111 39.25 14.93 -23.37
N THR A 112 39.12 13.91 -24.22
CA THR A 112 39.29 14.08 -25.68
C THR A 112 38.33 13.15 -26.44
N PRO A 113 37.51 13.64 -27.38
CA PRO A 113 36.55 12.84 -28.13
C PRO A 113 37.12 12.39 -29.49
N PRO A 114 36.77 11.21 -30.02
CA PRO A 114 37.05 10.85 -31.41
C PRO A 114 35.90 11.22 -32.37
N GLN A 115 36.34 11.60 -33.57
CA GLN A 115 35.61 12.17 -34.69
C GLN A 115 34.79 11.15 -35.50
N PHE A 116 33.74 11.67 -36.15
CA PHE A 116 32.96 11.04 -37.20
C PHE A 116 33.73 10.89 -38.53
N GLN A 117 33.48 9.80 -39.25
CA GLN A 117 33.64 9.72 -40.71
C GLN A 117 32.36 9.14 -41.36
N PRO A 118 31.97 9.60 -42.56
CA PRO A 118 30.80 9.08 -43.28
C PRO A 118 31.22 8.02 -44.31
N THR A 119 30.39 6.98 -44.49
CA THR A 119 30.44 6.19 -45.73
C THR A 119 29.04 5.80 -46.18
N THR A 120 28.67 6.30 -47.35
CA THR A 120 27.56 5.85 -48.20
C THR A 120 27.86 4.49 -48.80
N SER A 121 26.90 3.56 -48.80
CA SER A 121 26.64 2.69 -49.96
C SER A 121 25.22 2.13 -49.94
N VAL A 122 24.61 2.15 -51.12
CA VAL A 122 23.31 1.59 -51.47
C VAL A 122 23.55 0.17 -52.01
N GLN A 123 22.80 -0.82 -51.53
CA GLN A 123 22.55 -2.04 -52.30
C GLN A 123 21.18 -2.64 -51.95
N ARG A 124 20.36 -2.86 -52.98
CA ARG A 124 19.13 -3.66 -52.95
C ARG A 124 19.50 -5.14 -52.96
N GLY A 125 18.85 -5.93 -52.12
CA GLY A 125 18.78 -7.38 -52.22
C GLY A 125 17.59 -7.87 -51.41
N ALA A 126 16.61 -8.45 -52.09
CA ALA A 126 15.48 -9.13 -51.47
C ALA A 126 15.91 -10.55 -51.10
N GLU A 127 15.66 -11.00 -49.88
CA GLU A 127 15.45 -12.42 -49.56
C GLU A 127 14.88 -12.60 -48.15
N LEU A 128 13.93 -13.53 -48.04
CA LEU A 128 13.22 -13.97 -46.85
C LEU A 128 14.14 -14.79 -45.94
N GLY A 129 14.11 -14.55 -44.62
CA GLY A 129 14.66 -15.51 -43.67
C GLY A 129 14.90 -14.99 -42.26
N ILE A 130 14.05 -15.44 -41.33
CA ILE A 130 14.33 -15.70 -39.90
C ILE A 130 14.86 -14.51 -39.08
N ILE A 131 13.93 -13.83 -38.39
CA ILE A 131 14.23 -12.88 -37.32
C ILE A 131 14.77 -13.67 -36.13
N GLN A 132 16.09 -13.59 -35.89
CA GLN A 132 16.67 -13.84 -34.58
C GLN A 132 16.46 -12.59 -33.71
N PRO A 133 15.89 -12.68 -32.50
CA PRO A 133 15.92 -11.58 -31.57
C PRO A 133 17.33 -11.45 -31.00
N LEU A 134 18.07 -10.45 -31.47
CA LEU A 134 19.25 -9.94 -30.80
C LEU A 134 18.78 -9.24 -29.52
N SER A 135 18.86 -9.96 -28.40
CA SER A 135 18.73 -9.42 -27.06
C SER A 135 19.93 -8.52 -26.77
N ASN A 136 19.81 -7.24 -27.08
CA ASN A 136 20.66 -6.21 -26.49
C ASN A 136 20.22 -6.00 -25.05
N GLU A 137 20.98 -6.57 -24.12
CA GLU A 137 20.91 -6.28 -22.69
C GLU A 137 21.34 -4.83 -22.43
N CYS A 138 20.41 -3.89 -22.56
CA CYS A 138 20.46 -2.71 -21.72
C CYS A 138 19.94 -3.14 -20.34
N GLN A 139 20.85 -3.55 -19.47
CA GLN A 139 20.62 -3.64 -18.02
C GLN A 139 20.40 -2.22 -17.47
N GLY A 140 19.28 -1.60 -17.83
CA GLY A 140 18.72 -0.51 -17.07
C GLY A 140 18.17 -1.13 -15.80
N ASN A 141 18.57 -0.60 -14.64
CA ASN A 141 18.04 -0.98 -13.33
C ASN A 141 16.52 -1.17 -13.41
N THR A 142 16.07 -2.43 -13.50
CA THR A 142 14.68 -2.79 -13.45
C THR A 142 14.19 -2.38 -12.07
N ILE A 143 13.18 -1.52 -12.07
CA ILE A 143 12.51 -1.08 -10.86
C ILE A 143 11.81 -2.34 -10.34
N GLN A 144 12.43 -3.06 -9.40
CA GLN A 144 11.90 -4.27 -8.76
C GLN A 144 11.91 -5.54 -9.64
N ARG A 145 11.90 -6.72 -9.01
CA ARG A 145 11.87 -8.02 -9.70
C ARG A 145 10.53 -8.19 -10.40
N ASP A 146 10.57 -8.65 -11.66
CA ASP A 146 9.42 -8.72 -12.56
C ASP A 146 8.38 -9.80 -12.16
N ILE A 147 8.80 -10.95 -11.65
CA ILE A 147 7.91 -12.01 -11.16
C ILE A 147 8.54 -12.57 -9.90
N GLU A 148 7.87 -12.45 -8.77
CA GLU A 148 8.27 -13.10 -7.54
C GLU A 148 7.65 -14.50 -7.52
N ASN A 149 8.39 -15.50 -7.04
CA ASN A 149 7.81 -16.81 -6.74
C ASN A 149 7.10 -17.53 -7.90
N GLU A 150 7.82 -17.84 -8.98
CA GLU A 150 7.29 -18.70 -10.05
C GLU A 150 7.54 -20.19 -9.78
N THR A 151 6.52 -21.02 -10.07
CA THR A 151 6.60 -22.48 -10.01
C THR A 151 6.05 -23.10 -11.29
N TYR A 152 6.74 -24.13 -11.80
CA TYR A 152 6.38 -24.87 -13.01
C TYR A 152 6.51 -26.40 -12.80
N ASN A 153 5.47 -27.02 -12.27
CA ASN A 153 5.41 -28.43 -11.93
C ASN A 153 4.36 -29.21 -12.75
N ASP A 154 3.83 -28.62 -13.83
CA ASP A 154 2.88 -29.31 -14.71
C ASP A 154 3.57 -30.39 -15.55
N ILE A 155 2.92 -31.54 -15.70
CA ILE A 155 3.43 -32.65 -16.51
C ILE A 155 3.37 -32.36 -18.02
N ASN A 156 2.51 -31.43 -18.44
CA ASN A 156 2.32 -31.05 -19.83
C ASN A 156 3.21 -29.84 -20.18
N PRO A 157 4.23 -29.99 -21.04
CA PRO A 157 5.11 -28.88 -21.41
C PRO A 157 4.37 -27.74 -22.10
N THR A 158 3.26 -28.02 -22.79
CA THR A 158 2.42 -26.99 -23.42
C THR A 158 1.79 -26.07 -22.37
N ASN A 159 1.38 -26.64 -21.23
CA ASN A 159 0.82 -25.88 -20.12
C ASN A 159 1.88 -24.99 -19.46
N ILE A 160 3.10 -25.50 -19.29
CA ILE A 160 4.23 -24.71 -18.79
C ILE A 160 4.52 -23.53 -19.71
N THR A 161 4.59 -23.75 -21.03
CA THR A 161 4.83 -22.67 -21.99
C THR A 161 3.70 -21.63 -21.96
N ALA A 162 2.44 -22.07 -21.89
CA ALA A 162 1.30 -21.17 -21.77
C ALA A 162 1.33 -20.37 -20.46
N ALA A 163 1.70 -21.00 -19.34
CA ALA A 163 1.85 -20.35 -18.04
C ALA A 163 2.94 -19.26 -18.07
N LYS A 164 4.11 -19.54 -18.65
CA LYS A 164 5.20 -18.56 -18.80
C LYS A 164 4.77 -17.32 -19.59
N LEU A 165 4.13 -17.54 -20.75
CA LEU A 165 3.62 -16.44 -21.57
C LEU A 165 2.55 -15.63 -20.84
N PHE A 166 1.68 -16.32 -20.09
CA PHE A 166 0.65 -15.69 -19.27
C PHE A 166 1.26 -14.83 -18.14
N PHE A 167 2.17 -15.37 -17.34
CA PHE A 167 2.82 -14.63 -16.25
C PHE A 167 3.61 -13.43 -16.76
N GLN A 168 4.37 -13.61 -17.85
CA GLN A 168 5.11 -12.51 -18.46
C GLN A 168 4.18 -11.39 -18.98
N ALA A 169 3.11 -11.76 -19.71
CA ALA A 169 2.17 -10.77 -20.25
C ALA A 169 1.48 -9.97 -19.14
N TYR A 170 1.13 -10.61 -18.02
CA TYR A 170 0.53 -9.93 -16.88
C TYR A 170 1.54 -9.12 -16.07
N ASN A 171 2.80 -9.56 -15.94
CA ASN A 171 3.83 -8.69 -15.36
C ASN A 171 3.95 -7.37 -16.15
N GLU A 172 4.13 -7.46 -17.46
CA GLU A 172 4.25 -6.26 -18.31
C GLU A 172 3.02 -5.35 -18.19
N ALA A 173 1.81 -5.92 -18.13
CA ALA A 173 0.58 -5.18 -17.91
C ALA A 173 0.53 -4.52 -16.53
N VAL A 174 0.95 -5.21 -15.47
CA VAL A 174 0.99 -4.69 -14.10
C VAL A 174 1.98 -3.53 -13.97
N GLN A 175 3.18 -3.63 -14.55
CA GLN A 175 4.13 -2.52 -14.51
C GLN A 175 3.61 -1.28 -15.27
N LYS A 176 2.92 -1.49 -16.40
CA LYS A 176 2.26 -0.41 -17.15
C LYS A 176 1.11 0.20 -16.37
N ALA A 177 0.25 -0.63 -15.77
CA ALA A 177 -0.87 -0.18 -14.95
C ALA A 177 -0.40 0.60 -13.71
N TYR A 178 0.67 0.14 -13.05
CA TYR A 178 1.29 0.83 -11.93
C TYR A 178 1.84 2.20 -12.34
N THR A 179 2.60 2.23 -13.44
CA THR A 179 3.14 3.48 -14.00
C THR A 179 2.01 4.46 -14.35
N TYR A 180 0.95 3.96 -14.98
CA TYR A 180 -0.23 4.77 -15.30
C TYR A 180 -0.92 5.31 -14.04
N ALA A 181 -1.27 4.44 -13.08
CA ALA A 181 -2.01 4.83 -11.89
C ALA A 181 -1.23 5.79 -10.98
N THR A 182 0.10 5.70 -10.96
CA THR A 182 0.95 6.65 -10.21
C THR A 182 1.15 7.99 -10.93
N THR A 183 1.03 8.02 -12.26
CA THR A 183 1.21 9.24 -13.07
C THR A 183 -0.09 9.93 -13.43
N VAL A 184 -1.21 9.23 -13.34
CA VAL A 184 -2.58 9.70 -13.57
C VAL A 184 -3.45 9.20 -12.40
N PRO A 185 -3.25 9.70 -11.17
CA PRO A 185 -3.94 9.17 -9.98
C PRO A 185 -5.46 9.42 -9.97
N SER A 186 -5.96 10.31 -10.84
CA SER A 186 -7.39 10.48 -11.13
C SER A 186 -7.98 9.36 -12.01
N LEU A 187 -7.14 8.48 -12.55
CA LEU A 187 -7.45 7.38 -13.47
C LEU A 187 -8.07 7.79 -14.82
N GLY A 188 -8.35 9.06 -15.06
CA GLY A 188 -8.84 9.58 -16.34
C GLY A 188 -10.02 8.77 -16.88
N VAL A 189 -9.87 8.19 -18.07
CA VAL A 189 -10.91 7.38 -18.72
C VAL A 189 -11.27 6.09 -17.94
N TYR A 190 -10.41 5.66 -17.01
CA TYR A 190 -10.59 4.46 -16.20
C TYR A 190 -11.18 4.75 -14.81
N GLU A 191 -11.51 5.99 -14.47
CA GLU A 191 -12.12 6.31 -13.16
C GLU A 191 -13.40 5.47 -12.92
N ASN A 192 -14.18 5.25 -13.98
CA ASN A 192 -15.46 4.55 -13.96
C ASN A 192 -15.37 3.12 -14.51
N LEU A 193 -14.17 2.54 -14.59
CA LEU A 193 -13.96 1.19 -15.12
C LEU A 193 -14.77 0.16 -14.33
N ASN A 194 -14.68 0.20 -13.00
CA ASN A 194 -15.52 -0.59 -12.10
C ASN A 194 -15.64 0.10 -10.72
N GLY A 195 -16.19 -0.62 -9.73
CA GLY A 195 -16.37 -0.06 -8.39
C GLY A 195 -15.09 0.26 -7.63
N TYR A 196 -14.01 -0.48 -7.89
CA TYR A 196 -12.73 -0.26 -7.20
C TYR A 196 -12.01 0.99 -7.71
N THR A 197 -12.04 1.25 -9.02
CA THR A 197 -11.48 2.48 -9.58
C THR A 197 -12.24 3.72 -9.10
N GLN A 198 -13.57 3.64 -8.96
CA GLN A 198 -14.36 4.74 -8.42
C GLN A 198 -14.07 4.98 -6.94
N LEU A 199 -13.96 3.90 -6.15
CA LEU A 199 -13.58 3.98 -4.74
C LEU A 199 -12.19 4.61 -4.57
N TRP A 200 -11.23 4.24 -5.42
CA TRP A 200 -9.91 4.86 -5.43
C TRP A 200 -10.00 6.36 -5.67
N VAL A 201 -10.68 6.82 -6.73
CA VAL A 201 -10.79 8.25 -7.03
C VAL A 201 -11.46 9.03 -5.90
N LYS A 202 -12.48 8.45 -5.26
CA LYS A 202 -13.09 9.02 -4.04
C LYS A 202 -12.06 9.20 -2.92
N LYS A 203 -11.30 8.15 -2.59
CA LYS A 203 -10.29 8.20 -1.53
C LYS A 203 -9.12 9.13 -1.90
N TRP A 204 -8.68 9.11 -3.15
CA TRP A 204 -7.65 10.00 -3.63
C TRP A 204 -8.06 11.47 -3.49
N ASN A 205 -9.28 11.82 -3.86
CA ASN A 205 -9.81 13.18 -3.67
C ASN A 205 -9.94 13.56 -2.19
N GLU A 206 -10.38 12.63 -1.34
CA GLU A 206 -10.38 12.81 0.12
C GLU A 206 -8.95 13.11 0.63
N HIS A 207 -7.96 12.34 0.18
CA HIS A 207 -6.57 12.55 0.52
C HIS A 207 -6.02 13.90 0.03
N LEU A 208 -6.35 14.32 -1.19
CA LEU A 208 -5.98 15.63 -1.72
C LEU A 208 -6.60 16.79 -0.91
N SER A 209 -7.78 16.57 -0.32
CA SER A 209 -8.43 17.55 0.57
C SER A 209 -7.90 17.55 2.01
N GLY A 210 -6.80 16.83 2.29
CA GLY A 210 -6.21 16.71 3.62
C GLY A 210 -6.85 15.60 4.49
N GLY A 211 -7.80 14.86 3.94
CA GLY A 211 -8.38 13.68 4.58
C GLY A 211 -7.39 12.53 4.68
N ARG A 212 -7.73 11.53 5.50
CA ARG A 212 -6.91 10.35 5.76
C ARG A 212 -7.71 9.09 5.50
N PRO A 213 -8.02 8.81 4.21
CA PRO A 213 -8.77 7.62 3.85
C PRO A 213 -8.04 6.35 4.33
N ASN A 214 -8.77 5.46 5.00
CA ASN A 214 -8.24 4.18 5.43
C ASN A 214 -7.97 3.27 4.21
N LEU A 215 -7.03 2.33 4.35
CA LEU A 215 -6.76 1.28 3.36
C LEU A 215 -6.39 1.83 1.97
N MET A 216 -5.63 2.92 1.90
CA MET A 216 -5.18 3.50 0.62
C MET A 216 -4.37 2.51 -0.21
N ALA A 217 -3.40 1.83 0.42
CA ALA A 217 -2.55 0.85 -0.26
C ALA A 217 -3.36 -0.32 -0.83
N ALA A 218 -4.27 -0.91 -0.04
CA ALA A 218 -5.15 -1.97 -0.52
C ALA A 218 -6.07 -1.51 -1.65
N THR A 219 -6.64 -0.30 -1.55
CA THR A 219 -7.50 0.26 -2.61
C THR A 219 -6.70 0.48 -3.90
N PHE A 220 -5.46 0.95 -3.78
CA PHE A 220 -4.55 1.09 -4.92
C PHE A 220 -4.23 -0.26 -5.57
N GLY A 221 -4.03 -1.32 -4.77
CA GLY A 221 -3.87 -2.68 -5.30
C GLY A 221 -5.06 -3.13 -6.15
N TYR A 222 -6.29 -2.89 -5.67
CA TYR A 222 -7.51 -3.18 -6.44
C TYR A 222 -7.62 -2.37 -7.75
N VAL A 223 -7.01 -1.17 -7.82
CA VAL A 223 -6.91 -0.42 -9.08
C VAL A 223 -6.01 -1.16 -10.06
N ILE A 224 -4.82 -1.58 -9.61
CA ILE A 224 -3.88 -2.33 -10.47
C ILE A 224 -4.54 -3.60 -11.00
N GLU A 225 -5.16 -4.38 -10.10
CA GLU A 225 -5.94 -5.58 -10.48
C GLU A 225 -7.03 -5.25 -11.50
N SER A 226 -7.83 -4.21 -11.25
CA SER A 226 -8.91 -3.80 -12.15
C SER A 226 -8.40 -3.39 -13.54
N LEU A 227 -7.32 -2.62 -13.59
CA LEU A 227 -6.73 -2.19 -14.86
C LEU A 227 -6.25 -3.39 -15.69
N VAL A 228 -5.66 -4.41 -15.08
CA VAL A 228 -5.11 -5.55 -15.86
C VAL A 228 -6.09 -6.69 -16.08
N SER A 229 -7.21 -6.74 -15.35
CA SER A 229 -8.18 -7.84 -15.43
C SER A 229 -9.47 -7.50 -16.19
N GLU A 230 -9.84 -6.21 -16.27
CA GLU A 230 -11.07 -5.79 -16.95
C GLU A 230 -10.90 -5.83 -18.48
N PRO A 231 -11.71 -6.59 -19.23
CA PRO A 231 -11.53 -6.75 -20.68
C PRO A 231 -11.63 -5.46 -21.51
N THR A 232 -12.30 -4.43 -20.97
CA THR A 232 -12.43 -3.11 -21.60
C THR A 232 -11.22 -2.20 -21.36
N SER A 233 -10.33 -2.58 -20.45
CA SER A 233 -9.10 -1.85 -20.15
C SER A 233 -8.04 -2.13 -21.21
N GLU A 234 -7.27 -1.11 -21.61
CA GLU A 234 -6.16 -1.30 -22.56
C GLU A 234 -4.99 -2.07 -21.95
N PHE A 235 -4.90 -2.11 -20.62
CA PHE A 235 -3.85 -2.84 -19.91
C PHE A 235 -4.12 -4.34 -19.84
N CYS A 236 -5.36 -4.80 -20.06
CA CYS A 236 -5.71 -6.22 -20.00
C CYS A 236 -5.04 -6.99 -21.14
N PRO A 237 -4.12 -7.95 -20.86
CA PRO A 237 -3.46 -8.73 -21.89
C PRO A 237 -4.46 -9.52 -22.75
N LYS A 238 -4.27 -9.46 -24.07
CA LYS A 238 -5.02 -10.31 -25.00
C LYS A 238 -4.31 -11.65 -25.15
N LEU A 239 -4.92 -12.72 -24.62
CA LEU A 239 -4.38 -14.06 -24.79
C LEU A 239 -4.72 -14.62 -26.18
N SER A 240 -3.72 -15.21 -26.84
CA SER A 240 -3.88 -16.01 -28.05
C SER A 240 -4.09 -17.49 -27.71
N GLY A 241 -4.66 -18.27 -28.62
CA GLY A 241 -4.46 -19.72 -28.63
C GLY A 241 -5.47 -20.57 -27.84
N GLY A 242 -6.73 -20.16 -27.73
CA GLY A 242 -7.77 -21.01 -27.11
C GLY A 242 -7.66 -21.10 -25.59
N TYR A 243 -7.10 -20.06 -24.97
CA TYR A 243 -7.08 -19.86 -23.53
C TYR A 243 -8.03 -18.71 -23.15
N SER A 244 -8.46 -18.69 -21.89
CA SER A 244 -9.17 -17.57 -21.27
C SER A 244 -8.64 -17.34 -19.87
N VAL A 245 -8.78 -16.11 -19.36
CA VAL A 245 -8.48 -15.77 -17.97
C VAL A 245 -9.79 -15.60 -17.22
N ASP A 246 -9.88 -16.25 -16.07
CA ASP A 246 -10.88 -15.90 -15.06
C ASP A 246 -10.27 -15.04 -13.98
N VAL A 247 -11.11 -14.18 -13.40
CA VAL A 247 -10.73 -13.24 -12.37
C VAL A 247 -11.35 -13.68 -11.04
N GLN A 248 -10.57 -13.67 -9.96
CA GLN A 248 -11.01 -13.90 -8.58
C GLN A 248 -11.72 -15.25 -8.38
N VAL A 249 -11.23 -16.33 -9.01
CA VAL A 249 -11.81 -17.68 -8.91
C VAL A 249 -11.57 -18.28 -7.54
N THR A 250 -12.61 -18.76 -6.87
CA THR A 250 -12.48 -19.47 -5.60
C THR A 250 -12.18 -20.96 -5.84
N SER A 251 -11.11 -21.48 -5.22
CA SER A 251 -10.73 -22.90 -5.30
C SER A 251 -10.34 -23.44 -3.92
N GLY A 252 -11.27 -24.13 -3.26
CA GLY A 252 -11.11 -24.48 -1.85
C GLY A 252 -11.12 -23.23 -0.95
N GLY A 253 -10.16 -23.09 -0.03
CA GLY A 253 -10.01 -21.93 0.84
C GLY A 253 -9.14 -20.79 0.28
N THR A 254 -8.81 -20.80 -1.01
CA THR A 254 -8.01 -19.74 -1.64
C THR A 254 -8.69 -19.15 -2.86
N ARG A 255 -8.24 -17.96 -3.25
CA ARG A 255 -8.75 -17.15 -4.35
C ARG A 255 -7.57 -16.47 -5.04
N PRO A 256 -6.96 -17.09 -6.07
CA PRO A 256 -6.03 -16.39 -6.95
C PRO A 256 -6.74 -15.23 -7.66
N ASP A 257 -6.00 -14.16 -7.91
CA ASP A 257 -6.52 -13.00 -8.63
C ASP A 257 -6.85 -13.35 -10.09
N LEU A 258 -5.99 -14.16 -10.72
CA LEU A 258 -6.10 -14.54 -12.12
C LEU A 258 -5.87 -16.04 -12.32
N VAL A 259 -6.74 -16.67 -13.12
CA VAL A 259 -6.65 -18.10 -13.45
C VAL A 259 -6.64 -18.28 -14.96
N LEU A 260 -5.54 -18.81 -15.48
CA LEU A 260 -5.44 -19.26 -16.87
C LEU A 260 -6.14 -20.60 -17.02
N ARG A 261 -7.07 -20.71 -17.98
CA ARG A 261 -7.74 -21.97 -18.34
C ARG A 261 -7.82 -22.14 -19.86
N LEU A 262 -8.07 -23.36 -20.31
CA LEU A 262 -8.46 -23.63 -21.69
C LEU A 262 -9.89 -23.11 -21.94
N THR A 263 -10.14 -22.49 -23.08
CA THR A 263 -11.49 -22.06 -23.49
C THR A 263 -12.44 -23.26 -23.63
N LYS A 264 -11.89 -24.43 -23.96
CA LYS A 264 -12.62 -25.70 -24.03
C LYS A 264 -12.17 -26.60 -22.87
N GLY A 265 -12.82 -26.46 -21.72
CA GLY A 265 -12.58 -27.31 -20.56
C GLY A 265 -12.76 -26.55 -19.24
N THR A 266 -12.54 -27.26 -18.14
CA THR A 266 -12.62 -26.72 -16.76
C THR A 266 -11.27 -26.75 -16.04
N ALA A 267 -10.22 -27.27 -16.68
CA ALA A 267 -8.91 -27.42 -16.05
C ALA A 267 -8.20 -26.07 -15.95
N HIS A 268 -7.70 -25.76 -14.75
CA HIS A 268 -6.81 -24.63 -14.51
C HIS A 268 -5.40 -25.00 -15.01
N ILE A 269 -4.78 -24.10 -15.76
CA ILE A 269 -3.44 -24.24 -16.32
C ILE A 269 -2.42 -23.54 -15.44
N ALA A 270 -2.75 -22.34 -14.97
CA ALA A 270 -1.88 -21.53 -14.14
C ALA A 270 -2.69 -20.59 -13.23
N TRP A 271 -2.17 -20.31 -12.04
CA TRP A 271 -2.70 -19.29 -11.13
C TRP A 271 -1.71 -18.14 -10.98
N LEU A 272 -2.21 -16.93 -10.90
CA LEU A 272 -1.41 -15.74 -10.72
C LEU A 272 -2.05 -14.82 -9.69
N ASP A 273 -1.21 -14.28 -8.82
CA ASP A 273 -1.57 -13.30 -7.81
C ASP A 273 -0.83 -11.99 -8.07
N LEU A 274 -1.46 -10.86 -7.77
CA LEU A 274 -0.92 -9.52 -7.99
C LEU A 274 -0.70 -8.82 -6.65
N THR A 275 0.55 -8.61 -6.27
CA THR A 275 0.88 -8.19 -4.89
C THR A 275 1.73 -6.92 -4.84
N ALA A 276 1.51 -6.06 -3.87
CA ALA A 276 2.48 -5.03 -3.54
C ALA A 276 3.77 -5.67 -2.99
N SER A 277 4.96 -5.16 -3.36
CA SER A 277 6.25 -5.75 -2.92
C SER A 277 6.42 -5.95 -1.42
N ALA A 278 5.87 -5.05 -0.61
CA ALA A 278 5.96 -5.14 0.85
C ALA A 278 5.11 -6.29 1.43
N SER A 279 4.28 -6.93 0.59
CA SER A 279 3.40 -8.04 0.93
C SER A 279 3.71 -9.29 0.10
N ALA A 280 4.86 -9.34 -0.58
CA ALA A 280 5.29 -10.50 -1.34
C ALA A 280 5.41 -11.77 -0.46
N ASP A 281 5.54 -12.93 -1.10
CA ASP A 281 5.58 -14.28 -0.52
C ASP A 281 4.25 -14.74 0.10
N HIS A 282 3.20 -13.92 0.04
CA HIS A 282 1.95 -14.26 0.70
C HIS A 282 1.21 -15.42 0.01
N ILE A 283 1.53 -15.72 -1.25
CA ILE A 283 1.01 -16.90 -1.96
C ILE A 283 1.39 -18.23 -1.29
N TYR A 284 2.52 -18.30 -0.56
CA TYR A 284 2.91 -19.51 0.18
C TYR A 284 2.20 -19.65 1.51
N LEU A 285 1.63 -18.55 2.02
CA LEU A 285 0.76 -18.56 3.20
C LEU A 285 -0.69 -18.92 2.83
N LYS A 286 -1.01 -18.87 1.52
CA LYS A 286 -2.32 -19.26 1.00
C LYS A 286 -2.47 -20.78 0.96
N ASP A 287 -3.73 -21.19 0.93
CA ASP A 287 -4.24 -22.55 1.05
C ASP A 287 -3.68 -23.50 -0.03
N ASP A 288 -2.50 -24.06 0.21
CA ASP A 288 -1.80 -25.13 -0.51
C ASP A 288 -1.95 -25.10 -2.05
N TRP A 289 -1.48 -24.02 -2.68
CA TRP A 289 -1.48 -23.89 -4.15
C TRP A 289 -0.76 -25.02 -4.89
N PRO A 290 0.39 -25.53 -4.43
CA PRO A 290 1.10 -26.62 -5.12
C PRO A 290 0.29 -27.90 -5.31
N SER A 291 -0.71 -28.18 -4.46
CA SER A 291 -1.58 -29.35 -4.63
C SER A 291 -2.76 -29.09 -5.57
N LYS A 292 -3.06 -27.82 -5.89
CA LYS A 292 -4.23 -27.42 -6.68
C LYS A 292 -3.89 -27.10 -8.14
N VAL A 293 -2.69 -26.59 -8.42
CA VAL A 293 -2.25 -26.26 -9.78
C VAL A 293 -0.74 -26.48 -9.93
N GLY A 294 -0.32 -27.01 -11.07
CA GLY A 294 1.10 -27.27 -11.35
C GLY A 294 1.91 -26.00 -11.61
N ASN A 295 1.30 -24.95 -12.14
CA ASN A 295 1.97 -23.68 -12.43
C ASN A 295 1.33 -22.53 -11.64
N PHE A 296 2.13 -21.76 -10.94
CA PHE A 296 1.65 -20.55 -10.27
C PHE A 296 2.75 -19.51 -10.11
N ALA A 297 2.36 -18.25 -9.94
CA ALA A 297 3.28 -17.13 -9.76
C ALA A 297 2.68 -16.00 -8.91
N GLU A 298 3.55 -15.10 -8.43
CA GLU A 298 3.20 -13.84 -7.78
C GLU A 298 3.86 -12.68 -8.55
N VAL A 299 3.07 -11.88 -9.26
CA VAL A 299 3.59 -10.67 -9.91
C VAL A 299 3.53 -9.53 -8.91
N THR A 300 4.67 -8.89 -8.67
CA THR A 300 4.74 -7.77 -7.72
C THR A 300 4.85 -6.41 -8.40
N TYR A 301 4.27 -5.41 -7.76
CA TYR A 301 4.45 -4.00 -8.12
C TYR A 301 4.95 -3.21 -6.90
N PRO A 302 5.56 -2.03 -7.09
CA PRO A 302 6.05 -1.25 -5.95
C PRO A 302 4.92 -0.84 -5.02
N SER A 303 5.16 -0.98 -3.73
CA SER A 303 4.16 -0.64 -2.70
C SER A 303 3.86 0.86 -2.67
N LEU A 304 2.63 1.21 -2.31
CA LEU A 304 2.23 2.60 -2.12
C LEU A 304 2.83 3.14 -0.81
N ASP A 305 3.98 3.79 -0.91
CA ASP A 305 4.66 4.43 0.22
C ASP A 305 4.46 5.97 0.20
N PRO A 306 4.86 6.69 1.27
CA PRO A 306 4.72 8.14 1.33
C PRO A 306 5.43 8.88 0.19
N ALA A 307 6.56 8.38 -0.32
CA ALA A 307 7.27 9.00 -1.44
C ALA A 307 6.51 8.84 -2.75
N ILE A 308 5.89 7.67 -2.99
CA ILE A 308 5.01 7.46 -4.14
C ILE A 308 3.76 8.34 -4.03
N LEU A 309 3.15 8.48 -2.85
CA LEU A 309 2.02 9.38 -2.65
C LEU A 309 2.39 10.84 -2.95
N ALA A 310 3.54 11.31 -2.48
CA ALA A 310 4.05 12.64 -2.81
C ALA A 310 4.24 12.82 -4.32
N PHE A 311 4.84 11.83 -4.98
CA PHE A 311 4.97 11.81 -6.43
C PHE A 311 3.61 11.86 -7.14
N MET A 312 2.61 11.10 -6.67
CA MET A 312 1.26 11.14 -7.23
C MET A 312 0.60 12.51 -7.05
N LYS A 313 0.82 13.19 -5.92
CA LYS A 313 0.33 14.57 -5.70
C LYS A 313 0.91 15.56 -6.70
N GLN A 314 2.20 15.43 -7.03
CA GLN A 314 2.85 16.25 -8.07
C GLN A 314 2.24 16.02 -9.45
N ASN A 315 1.61 14.86 -9.68
CA ASN A 315 0.98 14.45 -10.93
C ASN A 315 -0.56 14.50 -10.88
N LYS A 316 -1.17 15.10 -9.85
CA LYS A 316 -2.63 15.09 -9.65
C LYS A 316 -3.44 15.65 -10.83
N ASP A 317 -2.85 16.60 -11.57
CA ASP A 317 -3.48 17.30 -12.69
C ASP A 317 -3.19 16.65 -14.05
N ASN A 318 -2.37 15.59 -14.08
CA ASN A 318 -2.10 14.85 -15.30
C ASN A 318 -3.37 14.12 -15.76
N LYS A 319 -3.59 14.11 -17.07
CA LYS A 319 -4.76 13.46 -17.70
C LYS A 319 -4.40 12.30 -18.63
N GLY A 320 -3.10 12.05 -18.83
CA GLY A 320 -2.62 11.06 -19.78
C GLY A 320 -1.30 10.45 -19.32
N ALA A 321 -1.00 9.27 -19.85
CA ALA A 321 0.25 8.58 -19.58
C ALA A 321 1.45 9.42 -20.01
N ILE A 322 2.50 9.37 -19.22
CA ILE A 322 3.81 9.94 -19.57
C ILE A 322 4.72 8.84 -20.13
N SER A 323 5.81 9.21 -20.82
CA SER A 323 6.77 8.22 -21.31
C SER A 323 7.45 7.49 -20.14
N GLU A 324 7.98 6.29 -20.39
CA GLU A 324 8.67 5.51 -19.37
C GLU A 324 9.93 6.22 -18.85
N GLU A 325 10.65 6.91 -19.73
CA GLU A 325 11.83 7.71 -19.38
C GLU A 325 11.44 8.92 -18.51
N GLU A 326 10.35 9.60 -18.86
CA GLU A 326 9.83 10.71 -18.07
C GLU A 326 9.36 10.24 -16.68
N PHE A 327 8.69 9.09 -16.62
CA PHE A 327 8.29 8.45 -15.36
C PHE A 327 9.51 8.14 -14.48
N LYS A 328 10.50 7.44 -15.02
CA LYS A 328 11.75 7.11 -14.31
C LYS A 328 12.44 8.35 -13.77
N LEU A 329 12.54 9.40 -14.59
CA LEU A 329 13.16 10.67 -14.21
C LEU A 329 12.40 11.35 -13.07
N LYS A 330 11.08 11.53 -13.21
CA LYS A 330 10.27 12.22 -12.19
C LYS A 330 10.20 11.41 -10.89
N LEU A 331 10.12 10.08 -10.98
CA LEU A 331 10.13 9.20 -9.81
C LEU A 331 11.47 9.27 -9.07
N ALA A 332 12.60 9.25 -9.79
CA ALA A 332 13.92 9.39 -9.19
C ALA A 332 14.07 10.74 -8.47
N LYS A 333 13.61 11.83 -9.11
CA LYS A 333 13.60 13.17 -8.52
C LYS A 333 12.74 13.24 -7.25
N ALA A 334 11.53 12.69 -7.30
CA ALA A 334 10.63 12.67 -6.13
C ALA A 334 11.23 11.87 -4.96
N LYS A 335 11.91 10.75 -5.25
CA LYS A 335 12.64 9.97 -4.23
C LYS A 335 13.81 10.75 -3.64
N GLU A 336 14.56 11.49 -4.45
CA GLU A 336 15.65 12.35 -3.96
C GLU A 336 15.12 13.47 -3.07
N GLU A 337 14.09 14.20 -3.51
CA GLU A 337 13.41 15.24 -2.74
C GLU A 337 12.91 14.69 -1.39
N TYR A 338 12.29 13.51 -1.42
CA TYR A 338 11.85 12.82 -0.21
C TYR A 338 13.00 12.50 0.75
N GLN A 339 14.14 12.01 0.25
CA GLN A 339 15.30 11.72 1.11
C GLN A 339 15.90 13.00 1.73
N VAL A 340 15.88 14.12 1.01
CA VAL A 340 16.28 15.43 1.53
C VAL A 340 15.34 15.87 2.66
N GLN A 341 14.02 15.78 2.43
CA GLN A 341 13.01 16.09 3.44
C GLN A 341 13.14 15.18 4.68
N LYS A 342 13.33 13.87 4.49
CA LYS A 342 13.54 12.93 5.60
C LYS A 342 14.74 13.29 6.46
N LYS A 343 15.87 13.66 5.85
CA LYS A 343 17.05 14.14 6.59
C LYS A 343 16.74 15.41 7.39
N GLN A 344 15.96 16.32 6.82
CA GLN A 344 15.51 17.54 7.51
C GLN A 344 14.60 17.20 8.70
N TRP A 345 13.62 16.32 8.54
CA TRP A 345 12.75 15.88 9.64
C TRP A 345 13.55 15.24 10.78
N LEU A 346 14.54 14.42 10.46
CA LEU A 346 15.45 13.83 11.46
C LEU A 346 16.28 14.90 12.18
N LYS A 347 16.72 15.96 11.47
CA LYS A 347 17.43 17.10 12.08
C LYS A 347 16.51 17.87 13.03
N ILE A 348 15.28 18.15 12.60
CA ILE A 348 14.25 18.83 13.41
C ILE A 348 13.90 17.99 14.63
N GLY A 349 13.71 16.67 14.47
CA GLY A 349 13.38 15.76 15.56
C GLY A 349 14.35 15.82 16.75
N ARG A 350 15.63 16.14 16.51
CA ARG A 350 16.60 16.36 17.60
C ARG A 350 16.18 17.48 18.55
N GLN A 351 15.46 18.50 18.08
CA GLN A 351 14.94 19.58 18.92
C GLN A 351 13.80 19.09 19.83
N PHE A 352 13.08 18.05 19.40
CA PHE A 352 11.95 17.44 20.10
C PHE A 352 12.34 16.25 20.99
N LEU A 353 13.63 16.05 21.26
CA LEU A 353 14.06 15.06 22.25
C LEU A 353 13.62 15.49 23.65
N TYR A 354 13.05 14.55 24.41
CA TYR A 354 12.58 14.83 25.77
C TYR A 354 13.69 15.42 26.67
N SER A 355 14.93 14.95 26.52
CA SER A 355 16.09 15.47 27.25
C SER A 355 16.33 16.97 27.04
N ASN A 356 15.98 17.50 25.86
CA ASN A 356 16.20 18.90 25.50
C ASN A 356 15.09 19.79 26.07
N LEU A 357 13.88 19.26 26.21
CA LEU A 357 12.68 20.01 26.59
C LEU A 357 12.20 19.73 28.03
N VAL A 358 12.83 18.81 28.77
CA VAL A 358 12.40 18.40 30.13
C VAL A 358 12.26 19.57 31.12
N ASN A 359 13.12 20.58 31.00
CA ASN A 359 13.07 21.76 31.86
C ASN A 359 11.82 22.60 31.57
N GLU A 360 11.43 22.74 30.30
CA GLU A 360 10.23 23.47 29.89
C GLU A 360 8.95 22.74 30.30
N VAL A 361 8.92 21.41 30.14
CA VAL A 361 7.82 20.56 30.62
C VAL A 361 7.61 20.77 32.13
N THR A 362 8.71 20.76 32.89
CA THR A 362 8.67 20.93 34.36
C THR A 362 8.29 22.36 34.76
N ALA A 363 8.73 23.38 34.02
CA ALA A 363 8.41 24.77 34.28
C ALA A 363 6.92 25.06 34.07
N ARG A 364 6.31 24.49 33.02
CA ARG A 364 4.89 24.69 32.70
C ARG A 364 3.97 24.13 33.79
N ASP A 365 4.26 22.94 34.33
CA ASP A 365 3.42 22.34 35.39
C ASP A 365 3.41 23.18 36.68
N LYS A 366 4.51 23.88 36.98
CA LYS A 366 4.59 24.80 38.14
C LYS A 366 3.67 26.01 38.02
N ILE A 367 3.44 26.50 36.80
CA ILE A 367 2.60 27.68 36.55
C ILE A 367 1.12 27.32 36.71
N THR A 368 0.71 26.15 36.21
CA THR A 368 -0.68 25.69 36.28
C THR A 368 -1.13 25.25 37.67
N LYS A 369 -0.22 24.80 38.55
CA LYS A 369 -0.56 24.36 39.91
C LYS A 369 -0.05 25.35 40.96
N LYS A 370 -0.76 26.46 41.14
CA LYS A 370 -0.64 27.32 42.35
C LYS A 370 -1.05 26.60 43.65
N THR A 371 -1.60 25.38 43.57
CA THR A 371 -2.15 24.62 44.68
C THR A 371 -1.46 23.25 44.77
N ARG A 372 -0.67 23.06 45.85
CA ARG A 372 0.09 21.85 46.25
C ARG A 372 1.27 21.44 45.36
N LYS A 373 2.47 21.48 45.95
CA LYS A 373 3.69 20.84 45.42
C LYS A 373 3.42 19.34 45.24
N VAL A 374 3.13 18.91 44.02
CA VAL A 374 3.17 17.49 43.67
C VAL A 374 4.65 17.08 43.66
N PRO A 375 5.05 16.02 44.38
CA PRO A 375 6.42 15.49 44.34
C PRO A 375 6.88 15.24 42.89
N LYS A 376 8.16 15.51 42.60
CA LYS A 376 8.74 15.33 41.26
C LYS A 376 8.56 13.88 40.75
N GLU A 377 8.54 12.89 41.64
CA GLU A 377 8.26 11.50 41.24
C GLU A 377 6.83 11.33 40.72
N LEU A 378 5.84 11.99 41.32
CA LEU A 378 4.43 11.91 40.91
C LEU A 378 4.13 12.66 39.60
N GLN A 379 4.91 13.70 39.27
CA GLN A 379 4.84 14.34 37.95
C GLN A 379 5.34 13.41 36.83
N ARG A 380 6.38 12.61 37.09
CA ARG A 380 6.86 11.58 36.15
C ARG A 380 5.86 10.44 35.94
N LEU A 381 4.94 10.26 36.89
CA LEU A 381 3.90 9.23 36.83
C LEU A 381 2.68 9.62 35.99
N ASN A 382 2.53 10.90 35.59
CA ASN A 382 1.42 11.31 34.73
C ASN A 382 1.89 11.52 33.27
N PRO A 383 1.75 10.52 32.39
CA PRO A 383 2.15 10.64 30.99
C PRO A 383 1.35 11.69 30.20
N ALA A 384 0.18 12.13 30.69
CA ALA A 384 -0.63 13.12 29.98
C ALA A 384 0.07 14.49 29.87
N ILE A 385 0.89 14.86 30.86
CA ILE A 385 1.60 16.15 30.87
C ILE A 385 2.64 16.24 29.73
N PRO A 386 3.62 15.31 29.62
CA PRO A 386 4.58 15.34 28.53
C PRO A 386 3.92 15.17 27.15
N ARG A 387 2.88 14.32 27.02
CA ARG A 387 2.12 14.15 25.77
C ARG A 387 1.46 15.44 25.29
N GLU A 388 0.73 16.11 26.18
CA GLU A 388 0.06 17.37 25.83
C GLU A 388 1.06 18.49 25.55
N PHE A 389 2.20 18.49 26.25
CA PHE A 389 3.28 19.44 25.97
C PHE A 389 3.85 19.23 24.56
N ILE A 390 4.26 18.00 24.21
CA ILE A 390 4.89 17.75 22.91
C ILE A 390 3.91 17.96 21.76
N ARG A 391 2.65 17.57 21.92
CA ARG A 391 1.59 17.84 20.94
C ARG A 391 1.49 19.33 20.64
N LYS A 392 1.41 20.18 21.68
CA LYS A 392 1.38 21.65 21.52
C LYS A 392 2.64 22.23 20.89
N GLN A 393 3.81 21.64 21.15
CA GLN A 393 5.06 22.09 20.54
C GLN A 393 5.08 21.74 19.04
N LEU A 394 4.59 20.56 18.67
CA LEU A 394 4.43 20.18 17.26
C LEU A 394 3.38 21.06 16.57
N ASP A 395 2.20 21.24 17.17
CA ASP A 395 1.13 22.13 16.65
C ASP A 395 1.69 23.53 16.35
N LYS A 396 2.46 24.09 17.30
CA LYS A 396 3.08 25.41 17.14
C LYS A 396 4.16 25.43 16.07
N TYR A 397 5.00 24.40 16.02
CA TYR A 397 6.16 24.37 15.11
C TYR A 397 5.73 24.20 13.65
N PHE A 398 4.70 23.39 13.40
CA PHE A 398 4.14 23.15 12.07
C PHE A 398 3.01 24.12 11.70
N ASP A 399 2.70 25.09 12.58
CA ASP A 399 1.64 26.09 12.41
C ASP A 399 0.30 25.48 11.92
N THR A 400 -0.11 24.38 12.53
CA THR A 400 -1.29 23.63 12.09
C THR A 400 -2.56 24.39 12.45
N GLU A 401 -3.45 24.62 11.47
CA GLU A 401 -4.76 25.26 11.71
C GLU A 401 -5.61 24.48 12.72
N GLU A 402 -5.62 23.15 12.59
CA GLU A 402 -6.27 22.25 13.53
C GLU A 402 -5.24 21.54 14.41
N PRO A 403 -5.51 21.37 15.73
CA PRO A 403 -4.59 20.66 16.59
C PRO A 403 -4.34 19.23 16.12
N ILE A 404 -3.07 18.80 16.14
CA ILE A 404 -2.67 17.43 15.79
C ILE A 404 -3.41 16.47 16.71
N GLN A 405 -4.09 15.49 16.10
CA GLN A 405 -4.76 14.42 16.84
C GLN A 405 -3.76 13.66 17.71
N GLU A 406 -4.09 13.44 18.99
CA GLU A 406 -3.18 12.84 19.96
C GLU A 406 -2.62 11.48 19.50
N LYS A 407 -3.42 10.69 18.77
CA LYS A 407 -3.02 9.38 18.23
C LYS A 407 -1.98 9.46 17.11
N MET A 408 -1.85 10.60 16.43
CA MET A 408 -0.90 10.80 15.33
C MET A 408 0.48 11.27 15.81
N VAL A 409 0.53 11.96 16.95
CA VAL A 409 1.78 12.46 17.55
C VAL A 409 2.89 11.41 17.64
N PRO A 410 2.67 10.18 18.15
CA PRO A 410 3.76 9.20 18.24
C PRO A 410 4.30 8.77 16.87
N SER A 411 3.46 8.70 15.85
CA SER A 411 3.88 8.39 14.47
C SER A 411 4.74 9.52 13.90
N ILE A 412 4.34 10.79 14.08
CA ILE A 412 5.13 11.97 13.69
C ILE A 412 6.50 11.96 14.38
N LEU A 413 6.51 11.76 15.71
CA LEU A 413 7.76 11.67 16.47
C LEU A 413 8.66 10.56 15.95
N LYS A 414 8.10 9.37 15.69
CA LYS A 414 8.84 8.23 15.13
C LYS A 414 9.46 8.56 13.77
N ALA A 415 8.70 9.19 12.87
CA ALA A 415 9.18 9.64 11.56
C ALA A 415 10.30 10.68 11.65
N MET A 416 10.26 11.54 12.68
CA MET A 416 11.33 12.50 12.98
C MET A 416 12.52 11.88 13.73
N GLY A 417 12.54 10.56 13.95
CA GLY A 417 13.62 9.86 14.67
C GLY A 417 13.59 10.05 16.19
N VAL A 418 12.46 10.48 16.75
CA VAL A 418 12.25 10.67 18.20
C VAL A 418 11.51 9.47 18.77
N ASN A 419 12.03 8.87 19.83
CA ASN A 419 11.37 7.75 20.51
C ASN A 419 10.09 8.24 21.24
N PRO A 420 8.88 7.87 20.78
CA PRO A 420 7.63 8.39 21.36
C PRO A 420 7.40 7.98 22.82
N THR A 421 7.97 6.86 23.25
CA THR A 421 7.82 6.35 24.63
C THR A 421 8.41 7.31 25.66
N THR A 422 9.45 8.08 25.30
CA THR A 422 10.05 9.10 26.17
C THR A 422 9.09 10.25 26.49
N TRP A 423 8.07 10.44 25.65
CA TRP A 423 7.00 11.42 25.81
C TRP A 423 5.73 10.85 26.45
N GLY A 424 5.73 9.59 26.89
CA GLY A 424 4.59 8.94 27.53
C GLY A 424 3.61 8.27 26.55
N TYR A 425 3.96 8.15 25.27
CA TYR A 425 3.23 7.33 24.31
C TYR A 425 3.70 5.88 24.41
N THR A 426 3.10 5.14 25.34
CA THR A 426 3.40 3.72 25.61
C THR A 426 2.25 2.83 25.08
N THR A 427 1.87 1.78 25.83
CA THR A 427 0.81 0.83 25.45
C THR A 427 -0.50 1.55 25.11
N GLY A 428 -1.16 1.11 24.03
CA GLY A 428 -2.44 1.66 23.57
C GLY A 428 -2.31 2.78 22.53
N TYR A 429 -1.10 3.13 22.11
CA TYR A 429 -0.86 4.02 20.96
C TYR A 429 -0.22 3.23 19.82
N ASN A 430 -0.79 3.36 18.63
CA ASN A 430 -0.22 2.79 17.42
C ASN A 430 0.85 3.74 16.90
N VAL A 431 2.04 3.21 16.62
CA VAL A 431 3.19 3.97 16.13
C VAL A 431 3.54 3.44 14.75
N SER A 432 3.38 4.27 13.73
CA SER A 432 3.73 3.93 12.35
C SER A 432 4.62 5.04 11.78
N GLU A 433 5.85 4.69 11.42
CA GLU A 433 6.79 5.64 10.79
C GLU A 433 6.19 6.18 9.49
N LYS A 434 5.64 5.31 8.63
CA LYS A 434 5.01 5.69 7.36
C LYS A 434 3.86 6.68 7.54
N ALA A 435 3.02 6.49 8.57
CA ALA A 435 1.91 7.41 8.86
C ALA A 435 2.42 8.79 9.30
N GLY A 436 3.52 8.83 10.07
CA GLY A 436 4.17 10.07 10.45
C GLY A 436 4.83 10.78 9.26
N GLU A 437 5.50 10.04 8.38
CA GLU A 437 6.11 10.56 7.15
C GLU A 437 5.05 11.16 6.21
N ALA A 438 3.93 10.46 6.01
CA ALA A 438 2.81 10.98 5.22
C ALA A 438 2.26 12.30 5.80
N TRP A 439 2.14 12.39 7.14
CA TRP A 439 1.73 13.63 7.79
C TRP A 439 2.73 14.77 7.57
N LEU A 440 4.03 14.49 7.67
CA LEU A 440 5.10 15.49 7.49
C LEU A 440 5.22 16.00 6.05
N ILE A 441 4.94 15.15 5.06
CA ILE A 441 4.86 15.56 3.65
C ILE A 441 3.72 16.57 3.45
N ASP A 442 2.59 16.36 4.12
CA ASP A 442 1.40 17.19 3.99
C ASP A 442 1.46 18.47 4.83
N ASN A 443 2.41 18.53 5.78
CA ASN A 443 2.64 19.66 6.66
C ASN A 443 4.12 20.06 6.60
N PRO A 444 4.60 20.52 5.43
CA PRO A 444 6.00 20.89 5.27
C PRO A 444 6.32 22.09 6.15
N VAL A 445 7.49 22.06 6.80
CA VAL A 445 7.98 23.21 7.56
C VAL A 445 8.35 24.30 6.57
N THR A 446 7.77 25.49 6.72
CA THR A 446 8.29 26.69 6.08
C THR A 446 9.69 26.92 6.62
N LEU A 447 10.71 26.59 5.83
CA LEU A 447 12.04 27.07 6.09
C LEU A 447 11.98 28.58 5.87
N ASP A 448 12.07 29.36 6.94
CA ASP A 448 12.48 30.74 6.80
C ASP A 448 13.85 30.69 6.10
N ASP A 449 13.96 31.33 4.93
CA ASP A 449 15.21 31.43 4.16
C ASP A 449 16.24 32.23 4.99
N ASP A 450 16.94 31.56 5.90
CA ASP A 450 18.04 32.09 6.72
C ASP A 450 19.32 32.32 5.90
#